data_AF-A0A496YY01-F1
#
_entry.id   AF-A0A496YY01-F1
#
_cell.length_a   1.000
_cell.length_b   1.000
_cell.length_c   1.000
_cell.angle_alpha   90.00
_cell.angle_beta   90.00
_cell.angle_gamma   90.00
#
_symmetry.space_group_name_H-M   'P 1'
#
loop_
_entity.id
_entity.type
_entity.pdbx_description
1 polymer ?
#
loop_
_entity_poly.entity_id
_entity_poly.type
_entity_poly.pdbx_seq_one_letter_code
_entity_poly.pdbx_strand_id
1 'polypeptide(L)'
;MSAKALRQRNRQKITLPDSKLEVIVRKIPPRLLPQLMKYRNPEAEELITRQGFDALPDEQKAELASRLFDMLTIIVPACVVSPRIEVNPTSDDVVDFDDLSLNDLITIFRYAMSGTGLPPEEQKEVINSPKAPSAKPSTQWQ
;
A
#
# COMPACT_ATOMS: atom_id res chain seq x y z
N MET A 1 -6.03 29.83 5.02
CA MET A 1 -6.46 28.49 4.54
C MET A 1 -7.57 27.99 5.47
N SER A 2 -8.72 27.54 4.95
CA SER A 2 -9.84 27.08 5.79
C SER A 2 -9.67 25.61 6.23
N ALA A 3 -10.40 25.19 7.27
CA ALA A 3 -10.40 23.79 7.72
C ALA A 3 -10.86 22.82 6.61
N LYS A 4 -11.81 23.24 5.76
CA LYS A 4 -12.27 22.46 4.60
C LYS A 4 -11.15 22.28 3.58
N ALA A 5 -10.45 23.37 3.24
CA ALA A 5 -9.31 23.33 2.32
C ALA A 5 -8.17 22.45 2.85
N LEU A 6 -7.86 22.53 4.15
CA LEU A 6 -6.86 21.69 4.79
C LEU A 6 -7.21 20.19 4.71
N ARG A 7 -8.49 19.84 4.95
CA ARG A 7 -8.97 18.46 4.88
C ARG A 7 -8.94 17.92 3.45
N GLN A 8 -9.35 18.72 2.46
CA GLN A 8 -9.30 18.33 1.05
C GLN A 8 -7.87 18.12 0.58
N ARG A 9 -6.94 19.02 0.94
CA ARG A 9 -5.52 18.88 0.59
C ARG A 9 -4.89 17.60 1.12
N ASN A 10 -5.32 17.13 2.29
CA ASN A 10 -4.76 15.95 2.93
C ASN A 10 -5.53 14.65 2.59
N ARG A 11 -6.40 14.68 1.58
CA ARG A 11 -7.18 13.53 1.11
C ARG A 11 -6.87 13.25 -0.35
N GLN A 12 -6.80 11.99 -0.70
CA GLN A 12 -6.56 11.51 -2.06
C GLN A 12 -7.64 10.49 -2.40
N LYS A 13 -8.24 10.65 -3.58
CA LYS A 13 -9.14 9.64 -4.14
C LYS A 13 -8.30 8.66 -4.95
N ILE A 14 -8.45 7.37 -4.69
CA ILE A 14 -7.75 6.30 -5.39
C ILE A 14 -8.74 5.21 -5.77
N THR A 15 -8.37 4.41 -6.77
CA THR A 15 -9.09 3.19 -7.14
C THR A 15 -8.25 1.99 -6.73
N LEU A 16 -8.83 1.08 -5.98
CA LEU A 16 -8.14 -0.11 -5.52
C LEU A 16 -7.87 -1.08 -6.69
N PRO A 17 -6.68 -1.69 -6.75
CA PRO A 17 -6.25 -2.47 -7.91
C PRO A 17 -7.11 -3.72 -8.14
N ASP A 18 -7.51 -4.44 -7.10
CA ASP A 18 -8.17 -5.73 -7.26
C ASP A 18 -9.70 -5.58 -7.19
N SER A 19 -10.22 -5.00 -6.10
CA SER A 19 -11.67 -4.78 -5.92
C SER A 19 -12.26 -3.72 -6.86
N LYS A 20 -11.41 -2.88 -7.48
CA LYS A 20 -11.82 -1.70 -8.26
C LYS A 20 -12.64 -0.68 -7.47
N LEU A 21 -12.67 -0.80 -6.14
CA LEU A 21 -13.37 0.11 -5.25
C LEU A 21 -12.71 1.48 -5.26
N GLU A 22 -13.51 2.55 -5.37
CA GLU A 22 -13.02 3.91 -5.18
C GLU A 22 -13.01 4.27 -3.69
N VAL A 23 -11.86 4.68 -3.17
CA VAL A 23 -11.70 5.07 -1.77
C VAL A 23 -11.07 6.45 -1.64
N ILE A 24 -11.45 7.18 -0.58
CA ILE A 24 -10.83 8.45 -0.18
C ILE A 24 -9.90 8.17 1.00
N VAL A 25 -8.60 8.23 0.76
CA VAL A 25 -7.57 8.01 1.77
C VAL A 25 -7.07 9.35 2.31
N ARG A 26 -6.79 9.43 3.61
CA ARG A 26 -6.04 10.51 4.24
C ARG A 26 -4.71 9.99 4.78
N LYS A 27 -3.80 10.91 5.08
CA LYS A 27 -2.58 10.59 5.83
C LYS A 27 -2.87 9.94 7.19
N ILE A 28 -1.91 9.18 7.70
CA ILE A 28 -1.99 8.57 9.03
C ILE A 28 -2.26 9.64 10.10
N PRO A 29 -3.32 9.49 10.92
CA PRO A 29 -3.56 10.37 12.05
C PRO A 29 -2.36 10.38 13.02
N PRO A 30 -1.80 11.55 13.38
CA PRO A 30 -0.59 11.62 14.21
C PRO A 30 -0.69 10.89 15.56
N ARG A 31 -1.91 10.84 16.14
CA ARG A 31 -2.18 10.13 17.39
C ARG A 31 -1.93 8.61 17.32
N LEU A 32 -1.90 8.02 16.12
CA LEU A 32 -1.65 6.59 15.95
C LEU A 32 -0.16 6.26 15.88
N LEU A 33 0.72 7.23 15.60
CA LEU A 33 2.16 6.98 15.46
C LEU A 33 2.77 6.23 16.66
N PRO A 34 2.49 6.57 17.93
CA PRO A 34 3.03 5.82 19.07
C PRO A 34 2.56 4.35 19.11
N GLN A 35 1.35 4.07 18.65
CA GLN A 35 0.84 2.70 18.56
C GLN A 35 1.53 1.94 17.43
N LEU A 36 1.72 2.59 16.27
CA LEU A 36 2.40 2.00 15.12
C LEU A 36 3.88 1.68 15.41
N MET A 37 4.54 2.50 16.23
CA MET A 37 5.93 2.26 16.64
C MET A 37 6.15 0.91 17.35
N LYS A 38 5.11 0.34 17.96
CA LYS A 38 5.18 -0.99 18.61
C LYS A 38 5.37 -2.13 17.61
N TYR A 39 5.00 -1.92 16.35
CA TYR A 39 5.09 -2.93 15.30
C TYR A 39 6.42 -2.91 14.56
N ARG A 40 7.29 -1.91 14.83
CA ARG A 40 8.65 -1.91 14.29
C ARG A 40 9.43 -3.12 14.80
N ASN A 41 10.20 -3.72 13.91
CA ASN A 41 11.13 -4.79 14.24
C ASN A 41 12.50 -4.43 13.67
N PRO A 42 13.38 -3.78 14.46
CA PRO A 42 14.69 -3.34 13.99
C PRO A 42 15.56 -4.48 13.47
N GLU A 43 15.48 -5.65 14.09
CA GLU A 43 16.25 -6.83 13.68
C GLU A 43 15.81 -7.32 12.31
N ALA A 44 14.50 -7.42 12.08
CA ALA A 44 13.96 -7.76 10.78
C ALA A 44 14.24 -6.69 9.71
N GLU A 45 14.15 -5.40 10.05
CA GLU A 45 14.51 -4.31 9.15
C GLU A 45 15.98 -4.40 8.70
N GLU A 46 16.89 -4.71 9.62
CA GLU A 46 18.32 -4.90 9.33
C GLU A 46 18.54 -6.15 8.45
N LEU A 47 17.85 -7.26 8.74
CA LEU A 47 17.97 -8.50 7.98
C LEU A 47 17.42 -8.35 6.55
N ILE A 48 16.27 -7.70 6.37
CA ILE A 48 15.71 -7.37 5.05
C ILE A 48 16.70 -6.49 4.28
N THR A 49 17.30 -5.51 4.93
CA THR A 49 18.29 -4.61 4.30
C THR A 49 19.53 -5.38 3.81
N ARG A 50 19.97 -6.40 4.55
CA ARG A 50 21.17 -7.18 4.22
C ARG A 50 20.93 -8.30 3.20
N GLN A 51 19.79 -8.95 3.26
CA GLN A 51 19.58 -10.27 2.63
C GLN A 51 18.30 -10.34 1.76
N GLY A 52 17.42 -9.35 1.87
CA GLY A 52 16.09 -9.38 1.26
C GLY A 52 15.08 -10.21 2.06
N PHE A 53 13.78 -9.95 1.83
CA PHE A 53 12.70 -10.63 2.56
C PHE A 53 12.66 -12.15 2.29
N ASP A 54 12.93 -12.56 1.05
CA ASP A 54 12.86 -13.97 0.64
C ASP A 54 13.93 -14.85 1.30
N ALA A 55 15.04 -14.26 1.74
CA ALA A 55 16.13 -14.96 2.42
C ALA A 55 15.89 -15.14 3.94
N LEU A 56 14.83 -14.54 4.50
CA LEU A 56 14.52 -14.69 5.91
C LEU A 56 14.03 -16.11 6.24
N PRO A 57 14.31 -16.63 7.46
CA PRO A 57 13.67 -17.83 7.96
C PRO A 57 12.15 -17.71 7.98
N ASP A 58 11.44 -18.81 7.74
CA ASP A 58 9.98 -18.82 7.63
C ASP A 58 9.28 -18.31 8.91
N GLU A 59 9.84 -18.59 10.09
CA GLU A 59 9.34 -18.07 11.36
C GLU A 59 9.36 -16.54 11.42
N GLN A 60 10.43 -15.91 10.92
CA GLN A 60 10.54 -14.45 10.89
C GLN A 60 9.61 -13.84 9.83
N LYS A 61 9.46 -14.51 8.67
CA LYS A 61 8.48 -14.08 7.65
C LYS A 61 7.06 -14.10 8.21
N ALA A 62 6.70 -15.17 8.91
CA ALA A 62 5.39 -15.31 9.55
C ALA A 62 5.16 -14.24 10.62
N GLU A 63 6.17 -13.97 11.46
CA GLU A 63 6.10 -12.91 12.47
C GLU A 63 5.92 -11.52 11.82
N LEU A 64 6.69 -11.22 10.77
CA LEU A 64 6.59 -9.96 10.04
C LEU A 64 5.25 -9.79 9.34
N ALA A 65 4.74 -10.86 8.72
CA ALA A 65 3.43 -10.86 8.11
C ALA A 65 2.34 -10.60 9.16
N SER A 66 2.40 -11.28 10.31
CA SER A 66 1.47 -11.07 11.42
C SER A 66 1.46 -9.62 11.91
N ARG A 67 2.65 -9.06 12.18
CA ARG A 67 2.79 -7.65 12.58
C ARG A 67 2.30 -6.67 11.51
N LEU A 68 2.52 -6.98 10.23
CA LEU A 68 2.00 -6.18 9.12
C LEU A 68 0.47 -6.19 9.11
N PHE A 69 -0.16 -7.35 9.27
CA PHE A 69 -1.62 -7.45 9.33
C PHE A 69 -2.18 -6.69 10.53
N ASP A 70 -1.62 -6.86 11.73
CA ASP A 70 -2.03 -6.10 12.91
C ASP A 70 -1.92 -4.59 12.66
N MET A 71 -0.87 -4.14 11.98
CA MET A 71 -0.70 -2.74 11.63
C MET A 71 -1.78 -2.27 10.62
N LEU A 72 -2.08 -3.08 9.61
CA LEU A 72 -3.09 -2.77 8.58
C LEU A 72 -4.50 -2.67 9.18
N THR A 73 -4.88 -3.54 10.12
CA THR A 73 -6.19 -3.47 10.80
C THR A 73 -6.39 -2.17 11.58
N ILE A 74 -5.31 -1.49 11.97
CA ILE A 74 -5.35 -0.18 12.62
C ILE A 74 -5.36 0.94 11.57
N ILE A 75 -4.44 0.88 10.61
CA ILE A 75 -4.20 1.98 9.67
C ILE A 75 -5.34 2.13 8.67
N VAL A 76 -5.81 1.03 8.07
CA VAL A 76 -6.79 1.08 6.98
C VAL A 76 -8.10 1.72 7.45
N PRO A 77 -8.76 1.23 8.53
CA PRO A 77 -9.95 1.88 9.08
C PRO A 77 -9.72 3.34 9.50
N ALA A 78 -8.53 3.67 9.99
CA ALA A 78 -8.21 5.02 10.43
C ALA A 78 -7.95 6.00 9.28
N CYS A 79 -7.47 5.52 8.13
CA CYS A 79 -7.02 6.35 7.02
C CYS A 79 -8.03 6.43 5.89
N VAL A 80 -8.94 5.47 5.76
CA VAL A 80 -10.02 5.57 4.78
C VAL A 80 -11.19 6.39 5.31
N VAL A 81 -11.61 7.38 4.53
CA VAL A 81 -12.67 8.32 4.86
C VAL A 81 -14.00 7.90 4.26
N SER A 82 -13.98 7.31 3.06
CA SER A 82 -15.18 6.88 2.33
C SER A 82 -14.80 5.88 1.22
N PRO A 83 -15.56 4.78 1.05
CA PRO A 83 -16.48 4.22 2.05
C PRO A 83 -15.77 3.94 3.39
N ARG A 84 -16.52 3.80 4.48
CA ARG A 84 -15.90 3.40 5.75
C ARG A 84 -15.46 1.94 5.62
N ILE A 85 -14.30 1.64 6.20
CA ILE A 85 -13.80 0.27 6.34
C ILE A 85 -13.70 -0.01 7.83
N GLU A 86 -14.26 -1.13 8.26
CA GLU A 86 -14.26 -1.56 9.66
C GLU A 86 -13.83 -3.03 9.74
N VAL A 87 -13.29 -3.43 10.89
CA VAL A 87 -12.97 -4.83 11.18
C VAL A 87 -14.18 -5.42 11.89
N ASN A 88 -14.80 -6.46 11.32
CA ASN A 88 -16.08 -7.02 11.79
C ASN A 88 -17.22 -5.98 11.81
N PRO A 89 -17.62 -5.42 10.64
CA PRO A 89 -18.71 -4.46 10.57
C PRO A 89 -20.04 -5.08 11.01
N THR A 90 -20.91 -4.26 11.59
CA THR A 90 -22.29 -4.63 11.95
C THR A 90 -23.34 -4.08 10.99
N SER A 91 -22.91 -3.40 9.92
CA SER A 91 -23.74 -2.74 8.93
C SER A 91 -23.27 -3.09 7.53
N ASP A 92 -24.22 -3.38 6.64
CA ASP A 92 -23.97 -3.67 5.22
C ASP A 92 -23.49 -2.42 4.43
N ASP A 93 -23.62 -1.23 5.01
CA ASP A 93 -23.16 0.04 4.40
C ASP A 93 -21.65 0.29 4.58
N VAL A 94 -20.94 -0.64 5.23
CA VAL A 94 -19.52 -0.54 5.57
C VAL A 94 -18.78 -1.68 4.88
N VAL A 95 -17.62 -1.38 4.32
CA VAL A 95 -16.76 -2.41 3.72
C VAL A 95 -16.06 -3.16 4.84
N ASP A 96 -16.17 -4.49 4.87
CA ASP A 96 -15.38 -5.30 5.78
C ASP A 96 -13.91 -5.23 5.37
N PHE A 97 -13.03 -5.09 6.36
CA PHE A 97 -11.59 -5.18 6.15
C PHE A 97 -11.20 -6.52 5.52
N ASP A 98 -11.85 -7.61 5.92
CA ASP A 98 -11.52 -8.96 5.46
C ASP A 98 -12.00 -9.25 4.02
N ASP A 99 -12.87 -8.40 3.45
CA ASP A 99 -13.29 -8.48 2.05
C ASP A 99 -12.25 -7.88 1.08
N LEU A 100 -11.24 -7.17 1.59
CA LEU A 100 -10.20 -6.55 0.78
C LEU A 100 -9.00 -7.47 0.60
N SER A 101 -8.46 -7.51 -0.62
CA SER A 101 -7.22 -8.25 -0.87
C SER A 101 -6.04 -7.60 -0.17
N LEU A 102 -4.99 -8.38 0.12
CA LEU A 102 -3.75 -7.83 0.67
C LEU A 102 -3.16 -6.73 -0.24
N ASN A 103 -3.29 -6.86 -1.56
CA ASN A 103 -2.80 -5.86 -2.52
C ASN A 103 -3.56 -4.53 -2.39
N ASP A 104 -4.88 -4.60 -2.18
CA ASP A 104 -5.74 -3.44 -1.92
C ASP A 104 -5.36 -2.76 -0.59
N LEU A 105 -5.18 -3.55 0.47
CA LEU A 105 -4.76 -3.07 1.79
C LEU A 105 -3.39 -2.39 1.76
N ILE A 106 -2.41 -3.00 1.08
CA ILE A 106 -1.06 -2.42 0.90
C ILE A 106 -1.14 -1.12 0.10
N THR A 107 -1.99 -1.06 -0.92
CA THR A 107 -2.21 0.15 -1.72
C THR A 107 -2.72 1.29 -0.83
N ILE A 108 -3.74 1.05 -0.01
CA ILE A 108 -4.27 2.04 0.94
C ILE A 108 -3.16 2.52 1.89
N PHE A 109 -2.38 1.58 2.46
CA PHE A 109 -1.28 1.90 3.37
C PHE A 109 -0.22 2.80 2.71
N ARG A 110 0.19 2.50 1.48
CA ARG A 110 1.17 3.31 0.72
C ARG A 110 0.68 4.75 0.52
N TYR A 111 -0.58 4.93 0.15
CA TYR A 111 -1.17 6.27 0.02
C TYR A 111 -1.32 7.01 1.36
N ALA A 112 -1.64 6.29 2.44
CA ALA A 112 -1.67 6.89 3.77
C ALA A 112 -0.28 7.38 4.24
N MET A 113 0.79 6.68 3.82
CA MET A 113 2.19 7.02 4.12
C MET A 113 2.75 8.14 3.22
N SER A 114 2.39 8.19 1.94
CA SER A 114 2.86 9.26 1.04
C SER A 114 2.38 10.65 1.49
N GLY A 115 1.19 10.72 2.11
CA GLY A 115 0.65 11.94 2.70
C GLY A 115 1.33 12.40 4.00
N THR A 116 2.25 11.63 4.58
CA THR A 116 3.04 12.03 5.76
C THR A 116 4.39 12.65 5.41
N GLY A 117 4.75 12.76 4.12
CA GLY A 117 6.05 13.28 3.68
C GLY A 117 7.17 12.25 3.73
N LEU A 118 6.84 10.96 3.90
CA LEU A 118 7.73 9.85 3.62
C LEU A 118 7.59 9.54 2.12
N PRO A 119 8.69 9.49 1.34
CA PRO A 119 8.59 9.40 -0.10
C PRO A 119 7.84 8.12 -0.49
N PRO A 120 6.79 8.19 -1.31
CA PRO A 120 6.34 7.00 -2.01
C PRO A 120 7.50 6.57 -2.90
N GLU A 121 7.99 5.33 -2.74
CA GLU A 121 8.84 4.74 -3.77
C GLU A 121 8.10 4.88 -5.10
N GLU A 122 8.74 5.55 -6.05
CA GLU A 122 8.22 5.73 -7.41
C GLU A 122 7.83 4.36 -7.95
N GLN A 123 6.53 4.14 -8.12
CA GLN A 123 6.05 3.05 -8.96
C GLN A 123 6.49 3.38 -10.38
N LYS A 124 7.67 2.89 -10.78
CA LYS A 124 8.06 2.86 -12.17
C LYS A 124 7.01 2.02 -12.89
N GLU A 125 6.14 2.69 -13.64
CA GLU A 125 5.38 2.04 -14.69
C GLU A 125 6.38 1.28 -15.56
N VAL A 126 6.31 -0.04 -15.51
CA VAL A 126 6.93 -0.89 -16.53
C VAL A 126 6.11 -0.65 -17.80
N ILE A 127 6.46 0.41 -18.52
CA ILE A 127 6.04 0.58 -19.90
C ILE A 127 6.70 -0.57 -20.65
N ASN A 128 5.93 -1.65 -20.82
CA ASN A 128 6.22 -2.70 -21.77
C ASN A 128 6.13 -2.07 -23.16
N SER A 129 7.23 -1.49 -23.60
CA SER A 129 7.39 -1.08 -24.99
C SER A 129 7.23 -2.32 -25.87
N PRO A 130 6.24 -2.37 -26.79
CA PRO A 130 6.14 -3.49 -27.72
C PRO A 130 7.42 -3.55 -28.55
N LYS A 131 8.10 -4.69 -28.46
CA LYS A 131 9.29 -5.02 -29.25
C LYS A 131 8.90 -4.97 -30.73
N ALA A 132 9.36 -3.92 -31.42
CA ALA A 132 9.16 -3.79 -32.86
C ALA A 132 9.71 -5.03 -33.60
N PRO A 133 9.05 -5.51 -34.66
CA PRO A 133 9.48 -6.70 -35.37
C PRO A 133 10.84 -6.48 -36.03
N SER A 134 11.77 -7.39 -35.74
CA SER A 134 13.11 -7.43 -36.35
C SER A 134 13.00 -7.48 -37.87
N ALA A 135 13.58 -6.48 -38.54
CA ALA A 135 13.74 -6.47 -39.99
C ALA A 135 14.64 -7.65 -40.43
N LYS A 136 14.21 -8.33 -41.49
CA LYS A 136 14.88 -9.49 -42.09
C LYS A 136 16.27 -9.09 -42.64
N PRO A 137 17.27 -10.00 -42.62
CA PRO A 137 18.55 -9.77 -43.27
C PRO A 137 18.36 -9.75 -44.79
N SER A 138 18.78 -8.66 -45.43
CA SER A 138 18.86 -8.54 -46.88
C SER A 138 19.94 -9.48 -47.43
N THR A 139 19.50 -10.49 -48.17
CA THR A 139 20.31 -11.43 -48.94
C THR A 139 21.00 -10.73 -50.11
N GLN A 140 22.31 -10.93 -50.23
CA GLN A 140 23.11 -10.63 -51.43
C GLN A 140 22.53 -11.33 -52.66
N TRP A 141 22.44 -10.62 -53.78
CA TRP A 141 22.54 -11.24 -55.11
C TRP A 141 23.37 -10.36 -56.05
N GLN A 142 24.48 -10.98 -56.50
CA GLN A 142 25.29 -10.79 -57.71
C GLN A 142 25.95 -9.43 -57.97
#